data_AF-A0A6I5CEY9-F1
#
_entry.id   AF-A0A6I5CEY9-F1
#
_cell.length_a   1.000
_cell.length_b   1.000
_cell.length_c   1.000
_cell.angle_alpha   90.00
_cell.angle_beta   90.00
_cell.angle_gamma   90.00
#
_symmetry.space_group_name_H-M   'P 1'
#
loop_
_entity.id
_entity.type
_entity.pdbx_description
1 polymer ?
#
loop_
_entity_poly.entity_id
_entity_poly.type
_entity_poly.pdbx_seq_one_letter_code
_entity_poly.pdbx_strand_id
1 'polypeptide(L)'
;MSEVEEQQPGHGPLAGFTVGVTAARRADELGALLGRRGALVVHAPALRVVPLADDSELLAATEEIVGRAPDIVIATTAIGFRGWLEAAAGWGRGEALLDRLRQAELLARGPKVKGAIRAAGLTEQWSPASESMAEVLDRLLGQGVDGRRVAVQLHGEPLSGFVDALRAAGAEVVPVPVYRWLPPEDPGPLDRLLDT
;
A
#
# COMPACT_ATOMS: atom_id res chain seq x y z
N MET A 1 -53.99 3.02 30.81
CA MET A 1 -53.46 4.13 30.00
C MET A 1 -51.96 4.03 30.08
N SER A 2 -51.36 3.42 29.07
CA SER A 2 -49.91 3.20 28.99
C SER A 2 -49.42 4.18 27.95
N GLU A 3 -48.66 5.19 28.38
CA GLU A 3 -48.05 6.17 27.49
C GLU A 3 -47.05 5.46 26.57
N VAL A 4 -47.31 5.57 25.27
CA VAL A 4 -46.36 5.22 24.22
C VAL A 4 -45.34 6.35 24.21
N GLU A 5 -44.15 6.07 24.72
CA GLU A 5 -43.02 7.00 24.70
C GLU A 5 -42.54 7.16 23.25
N GLU A 6 -43.03 8.20 22.56
CA GLU A 6 -42.52 8.63 21.27
C GLU A 6 -41.06 9.07 21.43
N GLN A 7 -40.14 8.27 20.86
CA GLN A 7 -38.73 8.61 20.78
C GLN A 7 -38.55 9.87 19.91
N GLN A 8 -38.25 10.99 20.55
CA GLN A 8 -37.88 12.23 19.87
C GLN A 8 -36.57 12.05 19.08
N PRO A 9 -36.47 12.55 17.82
CA PRO A 9 -35.23 12.51 17.05
C PRO A 9 -34.13 13.31 17.77
N GLY A 10 -33.02 12.64 18.08
CA GLY A 10 -32.03 13.07 19.07
C GLY A 10 -31.22 14.33 18.70
N HIS A 11 -31.08 15.22 19.68
CA HIS A 11 -30.23 16.42 19.65
C HIS A 11 -28.76 16.05 19.90
N GLY A 12 -28.10 15.45 18.91
CA GLY A 12 -26.64 15.29 18.91
C GLY A 12 -25.95 16.51 18.30
N PRO A 13 -24.64 16.74 18.56
CA PRO A 13 -23.91 17.90 18.02
C PRO A 13 -23.85 17.94 16.49
N LEU A 14 -24.21 16.85 15.80
CA LEU A 14 -24.30 16.78 14.34
C LEU A 14 -25.76 16.67 13.83
N ALA A 15 -26.76 16.92 14.68
CA ALA A 15 -28.15 16.94 14.25
C ALA A 15 -28.37 17.97 13.14
N GLY A 16 -29.09 17.58 12.09
CA GLY A 16 -29.35 18.42 10.91
C GLY A 16 -28.22 18.44 9.88
N PHE A 17 -27.08 17.80 10.14
CA PHE A 17 -26.00 17.66 9.16
C PHE A 17 -26.08 16.32 8.42
N THR A 18 -25.83 16.39 7.11
CA THR A 18 -25.48 15.22 6.30
C THR A 18 -23.96 15.14 6.21
N VAL A 19 -23.38 13.98 6.53
CA VAL A 19 -21.93 13.76 6.51
C VAL A 19 -21.60 12.64 5.54
N GLY A 20 -20.85 12.97 4.49
CA GLY A 20 -20.28 12.01 3.56
C GLY A 20 -19.05 11.31 4.13
N VAL A 21 -19.03 9.98 4.13
CA VAL A 21 -17.86 9.17 4.49
C VAL A 21 -17.21 8.65 3.22
N THR A 22 -16.06 9.24 2.87
CA THR A 22 -15.30 8.90 1.66
C THR A 22 -14.24 7.82 1.86
N ALA A 23 -14.06 7.37 3.10
CA ALA A 23 -13.13 6.31 3.44
C ALA A 23 -13.61 4.95 2.91
N ALA A 24 -12.70 4.16 2.34
CA ALA A 24 -12.97 2.79 1.94
C ALA A 24 -12.81 1.76 3.07
N ARG A 25 -11.97 2.06 4.07
CA ARG A 25 -11.73 1.16 5.21
C ARG A 25 -12.39 1.71 6.46
N ARG A 26 -12.99 0.82 7.25
CA ARG A 26 -13.69 1.15 8.51
C ARG A 26 -14.80 2.19 8.33
N ALA A 27 -15.39 2.26 7.13
CA ALA A 27 -16.44 3.21 6.81
C ALA A 27 -17.66 3.03 7.70
N ASP A 28 -18.06 1.78 7.96
CA ASP A 28 -19.18 1.45 8.83
C ASP A 28 -18.94 1.89 10.28
N GLU A 29 -17.72 1.69 10.78
CA GLU A 29 -17.37 2.11 12.14
C GLU A 29 -17.38 3.64 12.27
N LEU A 30 -16.80 4.33 11.28
CA LEU A 30 -16.80 5.79 11.22
C LEU A 30 -18.23 6.34 11.08
N GLY A 31 -19.04 5.72 10.22
CA GLY A 31 -20.44 6.07 10.03
C GLY A 31 -21.25 5.86 11.30
N ALA A 32 -21.07 4.74 12.00
CA ALA A 32 -21.73 4.49 13.27
C ALA A 32 -21.32 5.52 14.34
N LEU A 33 -20.06 5.94 14.40
CA LEU A 33 -19.58 6.98 15.32
C LEU A 33 -20.21 8.36 15.04
N LEU A 34 -20.40 8.70 13.76
CA LEU A 34 -21.02 9.95 13.32
C LEU A 34 -22.54 9.93 13.51
N GLY A 35 -23.19 8.82 13.19
CA GLY A 35 -24.63 8.62 13.40
C GLY A 35 -25.00 8.69 14.88
N ARG A 36 -24.18 8.13 15.79
CA ARG A 36 -24.37 8.29 17.24
C ARG A 36 -24.31 9.75 17.72
N ARG A 37 -23.71 10.65 16.94
CA ARG A 37 -23.68 12.10 17.21
C ARG A 37 -24.80 12.87 16.51
N GLY A 38 -25.75 12.20 15.86
CA GLY A 38 -26.94 12.80 15.26
C GLY A 38 -26.82 13.12 13.76
N ALA A 39 -25.72 12.77 13.11
CA ALA A 39 -25.56 13.00 11.67
C ALA A 39 -26.39 12.01 10.83
N LEU A 40 -26.91 12.48 9.69
CA LEU A 40 -27.27 11.60 8.59
C LEU A 40 -25.98 11.23 7.85
N VAL A 41 -25.61 9.94 7.84
CA VAL A 41 -24.36 9.50 7.23
C VAL A 41 -24.62 8.90 5.86
N VAL A 42 -23.88 9.40 4.85
CA VAL A 42 -23.87 8.83 3.49
C VAL A 42 -22.51 8.18 3.26
N HIS A 43 -22.49 6.89 2.98
CA HIS A 43 -21.26 6.23 2.55
C HIS A 43 -21.01 6.49 1.07
N ALA A 44 -19.87 7.09 0.76
CA ALA A 44 -19.52 7.57 -0.58
C ALA A 44 -18.02 7.40 -0.84
N PRO A 45 -17.52 6.16 -0.94
CA PRO A 45 -16.09 5.90 -1.03
C PRO A 45 -15.47 6.62 -2.24
N ALA A 46 -14.40 7.39 -2.01
CA ALA A 46 -13.72 8.12 -3.10
C ALA A 46 -12.68 7.27 -3.84
N LEU A 47 -12.40 6.08 -3.33
CA LEU A 47 -11.44 5.12 -3.88
C LEU A 47 -11.77 3.71 -3.39
N ARG A 48 -11.14 2.71 -4.00
CA ARG A 48 -11.10 1.32 -3.50
C ARG A 48 -9.66 0.81 -3.48
N VAL A 49 -9.34 0.01 -2.45
CA VAL A 49 -8.06 -0.73 -2.40
C VAL A 49 -8.17 -1.90 -3.38
N VAL A 50 -7.17 -2.10 -4.23
CA VAL A 50 -7.05 -3.36 -4.98
C VAL A 50 -6.43 -4.41 -4.08
N PRO A 51 -7.08 -5.57 -3.85
CA PRO A 51 -6.44 -6.69 -3.15
C PRO A 51 -5.21 -7.14 -3.94
N LEU A 52 -4.08 -7.36 -3.25
CA LEU A 52 -2.82 -7.70 -3.92
C LEU A 52 -2.89 -9.02 -4.71
N ALA A 53 -3.70 -9.98 -4.25
CA ALA A 53 -3.93 -11.24 -4.94
C ALA A 53 -4.58 -11.08 -6.33
N ASP A 54 -5.31 -9.98 -6.54
CA ASP A 54 -6.01 -9.65 -7.78
C ASP A 54 -5.26 -8.59 -8.60
N ASP A 55 -4.07 -8.18 -8.17
CA ASP A 55 -3.32 -7.12 -8.82
C ASP A 55 -2.43 -7.65 -9.96
N SER A 56 -2.88 -7.44 -11.20
CA SER A 56 -2.16 -7.87 -12.41
C SER A 56 -0.82 -7.15 -12.59
N GLU A 57 -0.65 -5.93 -12.08
CA GLU A 57 0.63 -5.21 -12.16
C GLU A 57 1.65 -5.81 -11.19
N LEU A 58 1.22 -6.19 -9.99
CA LEU A 58 2.07 -6.91 -9.04
C LEU A 58 2.46 -8.29 -9.56
N LEU A 59 1.54 -9.02 -10.19
CA LEU A 59 1.84 -10.30 -10.83
C LEU A 59 2.88 -10.12 -11.95
N ALA A 60 2.70 -9.14 -12.83
CA ALA A 60 3.65 -8.87 -13.91
C ALA A 60 5.05 -8.57 -13.39
N ALA A 61 5.18 -7.68 -12.40
CA ALA A 61 6.47 -7.37 -11.76
C ALA A 61 7.10 -8.59 -11.08
N THR A 62 6.26 -9.45 -10.48
CA THR A 62 6.70 -10.70 -9.86
C THR A 62 7.26 -11.67 -10.89
N GLU A 63 6.57 -11.88 -12.00
CA GLU A 63 7.04 -12.74 -13.11
C GLU A 63 8.33 -12.21 -13.72
N GLU A 64 8.46 -10.89 -13.87
CA GLU A 64 9.69 -10.26 -14.36
C GLU A 64 10.89 -10.53 -13.43
N ILE A 65 10.69 -10.43 -12.12
CA ILE A 65 11.69 -10.73 -11.10
C ILE A 65 12.03 -12.23 -11.09
N VAL A 66 11.04 -13.11 -11.22
CA VAL A 66 11.24 -14.56 -11.29
C VAL A 66 12.04 -14.95 -12.54
N GLY A 67 11.73 -14.33 -13.69
CA GLY A 67 12.40 -14.55 -14.96
C GLY A 67 13.84 -14.03 -14.98
N ARG A 68 14.09 -12.87 -14.36
CA ARG A 68 15.43 -12.29 -14.22
C ARG A 68 15.61 -11.74 -12.81
N ALA A 69 16.55 -12.31 -12.06
CA ALA A 69 16.85 -11.87 -10.70
C ALA A 69 17.31 -10.39 -10.69
N PRO A 70 16.84 -9.57 -9.73
CA PRO A 70 17.44 -8.26 -9.48
C PRO A 70 18.76 -8.40 -8.71
N ASP A 71 19.67 -7.45 -8.89
CA ASP A 71 20.88 -7.33 -8.08
C ASP A 71 20.57 -6.75 -6.69
N ILE A 72 19.57 -5.86 -6.60
CA ILE A 72 19.14 -5.18 -5.38
C ILE A 72 17.63 -5.25 -5.25
N VAL A 73 17.13 -5.50 -4.04
CA VAL A 73 15.71 -5.41 -3.70
C VAL A 73 15.53 -4.42 -2.56
N ILE A 74 14.69 -3.41 -2.76
CA ILE A 74 14.38 -2.40 -1.75
C ILE A 74 12.96 -2.63 -1.25
N ALA A 75 12.84 -3.08 0.00
CA ALA A 75 11.56 -3.22 0.69
C ALA A 75 11.27 -1.99 1.54
N THR A 76 10.07 -1.43 1.40
CA THR A 76 9.72 -0.12 1.97
C THR A 76 8.69 -0.19 3.10
N THR A 77 7.79 -1.17 3.06
CA THR A 77 6.81 -1.42 4.11
C THR A 77 6.70 -2.91 4.45
N ALA A 78 6.55 -3.21 5.73
CA ALA A 78 6.43 -4.58 6.21
C ALA A 78 5.15 -5.27 5.72
N ILE A 79 4.04 -4.53 5.64
CA ILE A 79 2.76 -5.04 5.17
C ILE A 79 2.78 -5.31 3.67
N GLY A 80 3.33 -4.39 2.88
CA GLY A 80 3.48 -4.58 1.44
C GLY A 80 4.42 -5.74 1.10
N PHE A 81 5.49 -5.94 1.88
CA PHE A 81 6.42 -7.06 1.65
C PHE A 81 5.77 -8.40 1.93
N ARG A 82 5.07 -8.54 3.07
CA ARG A 82 4.32 -9.76 3.37
C ARG A 82 3.23 -10.03 2.34
N GLY A 83 2.46 -8.99 1.99
CA GLY A 83 1.38 -9.10 1.02
C GLY A 83 1.88 -9.49 -0.37
N TRP A 84 3.07 -9.01 -0.79
CA TRP A 84 3.70 -9.45 -2.03
C TRP A 84 4.04 -10.95 -2.02
N LEU A 85 4.70 -11.42 -0.95
CA LEU A 85 5.05 -12.83 -0.83
C LEU A 85 3.81 -13.73 -0.76
N GLU A 86 2.77 -13.30 -0.06
CA GLU A 86 1.49 -13.99 0.04
C GLU A 86 0.77 -14.07 -1.32
N ALA A 87 0.70 -12.95 -2.05
CA ALA A 87 0.13 -12.92 -3.40
C ALA A 87 0.92 -13.83 -4.36
N ALA A 88 2.25 -13.75 -4.33
CA ALA A 88 3.11 -14.63 -5.12
C ALA A 88 2.90 -16.11 -4.79
N ALA A 89 2.72 -16.46 -3.50
CA ALA A 89 2.37 -17.82 -3.11
C ALA A 89 1.01 -18.26 -3.67
N GLY A 90 0.00 -17.38 -3.62
CA GLY A 90 -1.32 -17.61 -4.21
C GLY A 90 -1.27 -17.87 -5.72
N TRP A 91 -0.34 -17.26 -6.44
CA TRP A 91 -0.10 -17.49 -7.87
C TRP A 91 0.83 -18.68 -8.18
N GLY A 92 1.29 -19.42 -7.16
CA GLY A 92 2.25 -20.52 -7.35
C GLY A 92 3.67 -20.06 -7.71
N ARG A 93 4.01 -18.80 -7.41
CA ARG A 93 5.33 -18.18 -7.62
C ARG A 93 6.13 -17.95 -6.35
N GLY A 94 5.57 -18.27 -5.18
CA GLY A 94 6.17 -17.98 -3.88
C GLY A 94 7.61 -18.46 -3.72
N GLU A 95 7.88 -19.76 -3.92
CA GLU A 95 9.24 -20.31 -3.80
C GLU A 95 10.20 -19.72 -4.84
N ALA A 96 9.77 -19.64 -6.10
CA ALA A 96 10.59 -19.07 -7.16
C ALA A 96 10.96 -17.61 -6.88
N LEU A 97 10.02 -16.81 -6.36
CA LEU A 97 10.28 -15.45 -5.93
C LEU A 97 11.28 -15.42 -4.76
N LEU A 98 11.05 -16.21 -3.71
CA LEU A 98 11.95 -16.28 -2.56
C LEU A 98 13.38 -16.66 -2.98
N ASP A 99 13.55 -17.60 -3.91
CA ASP A 99 14.86 -17.96 -4.46
C ASP A 99 15.57 -16.78 -5.12
N ARG A 100 14.84 -15.96 -5.89
CA ARG A 100 15.41 -14.73 -6.47
C ARG A 100 15.78 -13.71 -5.42
N LEU A 101 14.93 -13.52 -4.42
CA LEU A 101 15.20 -12.58 -3.33
C LEU A 101 16.42 -13.03 -2.50
N ARG A 102 16.62 -14.33 -2.26
CA ARG A 102 17.81 -14.84 -1.54
C ARG A 102 19.13 -14.48 -2.22
N GLN A 103 19.13 -14.33 -3.54
CA GLN A 103 20.31 -14.02 -4.35
C GLN A 103 20.62 -12.53 -4.45
N ALA A 104 19.67 -11.67 -4.07
CA ALA A 104 19.77 -10.23 -4.22
C ALA A 104 20.31 -9.53 -2.96
N GLU A 105 20.84 -8.32 -3.14
CA GLU A 105 21.10 -7.39 -2.03
C GLU A 105 19.78 -6.82 -1.51
N LEU A 106 19.31 -7.32 -0.35
CA LEU A 106 18.07 -6.84 0.26
C LEU A 106 18.33 -5.62 1.16
N LEU A 107 17.69 -4.51 0.82
CA LEU A 107 17.65 -3.29 1.62
C LEU A 107 16.27 -3.13 2.25
N ALA A 108 16.24 -2.93 3.56
CA ALA A 108 15.03 -2.70 4.31
C ALA A 108 14.94 -1.22 4.70
N ARG A 109 13.83 -0.53 4.43
CA ARG A 109 13.68 0.88 4.84
C ARG A 109 13.71 1.07 6.36
N GLY A 110 13.28 0.09 7.16
CA GLY A 110 13.23 0.26 8.62
C GLY A 110 12.98 -1.04 9.39
N PRO A 111 12.94 -0.99 10.74
CA PRO A 111 12.93 -2.17 11.62
C PRO A 111 11.73 -3.08 11.40
N LYS A 112 10.55 -2.53 11.08
CA LYS A 112 9.37 -3.35 10.75
C LYS A 112 9.59 -4.15 9.47
N VAL A 113 10.25 -3.56 8.47
CA VAL A 113 10.54 -4.22 7.19
C VAL A 113 11.60 -5.30 7.40
N LYS A 114 12.64 -5.03 8.18
CA LYS A 114 13.62 -6.06 8.61
C LYS A 114 12.93 -7.26 9.23
N GLY A 115 12.00 -7.02 10.14
CA GLY A 115 11.20 -8.09 10.76
C GLY A 115 10.42 -8.91 9.72
N ALA A 116 9.83 -8.27 8.70
CA ALA A 116 9.12 -8.96 7.64
C ALA A 116 10.03 -9.80 6.73
N ILE A 117 11.20 -9.27 6.37
CA ILE A 117 12.24 -9.98 5.59
C ILE A 117 12.69 -11.23 6.34
N ARG A 118 13.04 -11.09 7.62
CA ARG A 118 13.51 -12.20 8.46
C ARG A 118 12.44 -13.25 8.71
N ALA A 119 11.18 -12.84 8.89
CA ALA A 119 10.06 -13.77 9.01
C ALA A 119 9.84 -14.62 7.75
N ALA A 120 10.26 -14.13 6.57
CA ALA A 120 10.26 -14.88 5.32
C ALA A 120 11.50 -15.77 5.12
N GLY A 121 12.38 -15.89 6.12
CA GLY A 121 13.63 -16.64 6.03
C GLY A 121 14.70 -15.97 5.17
N LEU A 122 14.57 -14.67 4.92
CA LEU A 122 15.54 -13.85 4.19
C LEU A 122 16.36 -13.00 5.16
N THR A 123 17.47 -12.45 4.68
CA THR A 123 18.33 -11.57 5.48
C THR A 123 18.54 -10.26 4.73
N GLU A 124 18.17 -9.14 5.35
CA GLU A 124 18.54 -7.83 4.84
C GLU A 124 20.04 -7.59 5.03
N GLN A 125 20.68 -6.94 4.05
CA GLN A 125 22.09 -6.56 4.13
C GLN A 125 22.28 -5.19 4.79
N TRP A 126 21.29 -4.30 4.65
CA TRP A 126 21.36 -2.98 5.23
C TRP A 126 19.97 -2.34 5.43
N SER A 127 19.90 -1.39 6.35
CA SER A 127 18.73 -0.55 6.64
C SER A 127 19.21 0.83 7.08
N PRO A 128 18.58 1.92 6.61
CA PRO A 128 18.93 3.27 7.02
C PRO A 128 18.63 3.48 8.50
N ALA A 129 19.46 4.27 9.19
CA ALA A 129 19.23 4.61 10.59
C ALA A 129 18.07 5.60 10.77
N SER A 130 17.85 6.48 9.78
CA SER A 130 16.76 7.46 9.76
C SER A 130 15.41 6.88 9.35
N GLU A 131 15.37 5.62 8.91
CA GLU A 131 14.21 5.00 8.27
C GLU A 131 13.72 5.72 6.99
N SER A 132 14.58 6.52 6.37
CA SER A 132 14.25 7.35 5.19
C SER A 132 14.64 6.70 3.87
N MET A 133 13.80 6.90 2.85
CA MET A 133 14.14 6.54 1.47
C MET A 133 15.25 7.44 0.88
N ALA A 134 15.43 8.66 1.39
CA ALA A 134 16.50 9.55 0.95
C ALA A 134 17.88 8.96 1.32
N GLU A 135 18.04 8.43 2.54
CA GLU A 135 19.29 7.78 2.95
C GLU A 135 19.58 6.51 2.14
N VAL A 136 18.52 5.76 1.75
CA VAL A 136 18.66 4.63 0.81
C VAL A 136 19.16 5.10 -0.55
N LEU A 137 18.58 6.19 -1.09
CA LEU A 137 18.96 6.73 -2.38
C LEU A 137 20.41 7.21 -2.38
N ASP A 138 20.79 8.03 -1.39
CA ASP A 138 22.14 8.59 -1.27
C ASP A 138 23.20 7.49 -1.18
N ARG A 139 22.90 6.42 -0.41
CA ARG A 139 23.77 5.25 -0.33
C ARG A 139 23.94 4.59 -1.69
N LEU A 140 22.84 4.30 -2.39
CA LEU A 140 22.87 3.60 -3.68
C LEU A 140 23.61 4.42 -4.73
N LEU A 141 23.33 5.72 -4.82
CA LEU A 141 24.04 6.62 -5.73
C LEU A 141 25.53 6.73 -5.39
N GLY A 142 25.87 6.77 -4.10
CA GLY A 142 27.26 6.80 -3.64
C GLY A 142 28.04 5.50 -3.91
N GLN A 143 27.36 4.35 -3.93
CA GLN A 143 27.94 3.05 -4.26
C GLN A 143 28.04 2.78 -5.76
N GLY A 144 27.20 3.43 -6.55
CA GLY A 144 27.06 3.21 -7.99
C GLY A 144 26.03 2.11 -8.30
N VAL A 145 25.12 2.42 -9.23
CA VAL A 145 24.05 1.52 -9.68
C VAL A 145 24.02 1.32 -11.20
N ASP A 146 25.01 1.84 -11.92
CA ASP A 146 25.07 1.71 -13.38
C ASP A 146 25.10 0.23 -13.80
N GLY A 147 24.19 -0.14 -14.70
CA GLY A 147 23.98 -1.52 -15.15
C GLY A 147 23.38 -2.48 -14.13
N ARG A 148 23.11 -2.04 -12.89
CA ARG A 148 22.47 -2.88 -11.85
C ARG A 148 20.95 -2.89 -12.02
N ARG A 149 20.35 -4.05 -11.79
CA ARG A 149 18.90 -4.24 -11.78
C ARG A 149 18.36 -4.11 -10.36
N VAL A 150 17.45 -3.17 -10.15
CA VAL A 150 16.94 -2.79 -8.82
C VAL A 150 15.43 -2.97 -8.77
N ALA A 151 14.96 -3.91 -7.96
CA ALA A 151 13.55 -4.05 -7.63
C ALA A 151 13.17 -3.11 -6.49
N VAL A 152 12.18 -2.25 -6.69
CA VAL A 152 11.74 -1.25 -5.70
C VAL A 152 10.29 -1.50 -5.32
N GLN A 153 10.05 -1.95 -4.09
CA GLN A 153 8.71 -2.05 -3.54
C GLN A 153 8.10 -0.66 -3.32
N LEU A 154 7.03 -0.34 -4.04
CA LEU A 154 6.31 0.92 -3.92
C LEU A 154 5.24 0.87 -2.84
N HIS A 155 4.99 1.98 -2.14
CA HIS A 155 3.97 2.06 -1.10
C HIS A 155 2.91 3.14 -1.38
N GLY A 156 2.05 2.91 -2.36
CA GLY A 156 0.84 3.72 -2.59
C GLY A 156 1.06 5.04 -3.33
N GLU A 157 2.03 5.85 -2.93
CA GLU A 157 2.47 7.01 -3.69
C GLU A 157 3.58 6.60 -4.68
N PRO A 158 3.57 7.11 -5.92
CA PRO A 158 4.66 6.89 -6.85
C PRO A 158 5.96 7.46 -6.27
N LEU A 159 6.95 6.60 -6.04
CA LEU A 159 8.31 7.03 -5.72
C LEU A 159 9.03 7.51 -7.00
N SER A 160 8.37 8.33 -7.82
CA SER A 160 8.85 8.73 -9.15
C SER A 160 10.24 9.36 -9.07
N GLY A 161 10.43 10.35 -8.20
CA GLY A 161 11.75 10.98 -8.02
C GLY A 161 12.86 10.01 -7.59
N PHE A 162 12.54 8.99 -6.78
CA PHE A 162 13.51 7.98 -6.36
C PHE A 162 13.85 7.01 -7.50
N VAL A 163 12.83 6.51 -8.20
CA VAL A 163 12.98 5.61 -9.35
C VAL A 163 13.71 6.30 -10.49
N ASP A 164 13.34 7.55 -10.79
CA ASP A 164 13.93 8.35 -11.85
C ASP A 164 15.40 8.68 -11.53
N ALA A 165 15.74 8.96 -10.27
CA ALA A 165 17.12 9.16 -9.85
C ALA A 165 17.98 7.90 -10.04
N LEU A 166 17.47 6.71 -9.68
CA LEU A 166 18.18 5.45 -9.92
C LEU A 166 18.37 5.17 -11.41
N ARG A 167 17.34 5.39 -12.24
CA ARG A 167 17.42 5.25 -13.70
C ARG A 167 18.41 6.24 -14.31
N ALA A 168 18.40 7.49 -13.85
CA ALA A 168 19.34 8.51 -14.31
C ALA A 168 20.80 8.16 -13.95
N ALA A 169 21.01 7.37 -12.90
CA ALA A 169 22.31 6.82 -12.51
C ALA A 169 22.67 5.49 -13.21
N GLY A 170 21.88 5.06 -14.20
CA GLY A 170 22.15 3.88 -15.04
C GLY A 170 21.53 2.57 -14.57
N ALA A 171 20.67 2.58 -13.54
CA ALA A 171 20.02 1.37 -13.05
C ALA A 171 18.84 0.92 -13.93
N GLU A 172 18.69 -0.40 -14.10
CA GLU A 172 17.46 -1.02 -14.60
C GLU A 172 16.48 -1.16 -13.43
N VAL A 173 15.48 -0.29 -13.32
CA VAL A 173 14.55 -0.28 -12.16
C VAL A 173 13.24 -0.99 -12.46
N VAL A 174 12.89 -1.96 -11.61
CA VAL A 174 11.65 -2.74 -11.62
C VAL A 174 10.76 -2.27 -10.46
N PRO A 175 9.71 -1.49 -10.72
CA PRO A 175 8.78 -1.08 -9.68
C PRO A 175 7.85 -2.25 -9.30
N VAL A 176 7.69 -2.51 -8.01
CA VAL A 176 6.81 -3.56 -7.47
C VAL A 176 5.67 -2.90 -6.71
N PRO A 177 4.47 -2.74 -7.32
CA PRO A 177 3.35 -2.04 -6.70
C PRO A 177 2.65 -2.96 -5.69
N VAL A 178 2.86 -2.70 -4.40
CA VAL A 178 2.23 -3.50 -3.31
C VAL A 178 1.12 -2.76 -2.58
N TYR A 179 0.60 -1.71 -3.21
CA TYR A 179 -0.52 -0.93 -2.71
C TYR A 179 -1.09 -0.09 -3.85
N ARG A 180 -2.27 -0.47 -4.36
CA ARG A 180 -2.91 0.22 -5.47
C ARG A 180 -4.33 0.64 -5.12
N TRP A 181 -4.67 1.84 -5.59
CA TRP A 181 -5.97 2.44 -5.45
C TRP A 181 -6.59 2.60 -6.82
N LEU A 182 -7.89 2.31 -6.91
CA LEU A 182 -8.68 2.60 -8.10
C LEU A 182 -9.86 3.50 -7.70
N PRO A 183 -10.47 4.21 -8.66
CA PRO A 183 -11.76 4.82 -8.45
C PRO A 183 -12.78 3.82 -7.88
N PRO A 184 -13.80 4.29 -7.14
CA PRO A 184 -14.88 3.42 -6.68
C PRO A 184 -15.57 2.77 -7.89
N GLU A 185 -16.12 1.58 -7.69
CA GLU A 185 -16.86 0.89 -8.76
C GLU A 185 -18.12 1.67 -9.16
N ASP A 186 -18.75 2.34 -8.20
CA ASP A 186 -19.86 3.27 -8.41
C ASP A 186 -19.47 4.66 -7.87
N PRO A 187 -19.27 5.67 -8.74
CA PRO A 187 -19.00 7.04 -8.32
C PRO A 187 -20.27 7.78 -7.87
N GLY A 188 -21.47 7.27 -8.16
CA GLY A 188 -22.74 7.96 -7.93
C GLY A 188 -22.95 8.46 -6.48
N PRO A 189 -22.60 7.69 -5.44
CA PRO A 189 -22.65 8.18 -4.05
C PRO A 189 -21.73 9.38 -3.79
N LEU A 190 -20.57 9.44 -4.45
CA LEU A 190 -19.62 10.55 -4.32
C LEU A 190 -20.13 11.79 -5.06
N ASP A 191 -20.64 11.62 -6.27
CA ASP A 191 -21.17 12.72 -7.08
C ASP A 191 -22.34 13.42 -6.35
N ARG A 192 -23.24 12.64 -5.73
CA ARG A 192 -24.37 13.18 -4.95
C ARG A 192 -23.96 14.03 -3.74
N LEU A 193 -22.73 13.89 -3.23
CA LEU A 193 -22.24 14.77 -2.16
C LEU A 193 -21.85 16.17 -2.65
N LEU A 194 -21.61 16.33 -3.95
CA LEU A 194 -21.26 17.62 -4.56
C LEU A 194 -22.50 18.44 -4.94
N ASP A 195 -23.64 17.77 -5.11
CA ASP A 195 -24.91 18.36 -5.57
C ASP A 195 -25.85 18.79 -4.42
N THR A 196 -25.45 18.61 -3.16
CA THR A 196 -26.20 19.01 -1.93
C THR A 196 -25.70 20.33 -1.35
#